data_AF-A0A8T5IVG1-F1
#
_entry.id   AF-A0A8T5IVG1-F1
#
_cell.length_a   1.000
_cell.length_b   1.000
_cell.length_c   1.000
_cell.angle_alpha   90.00
_cell.angle_beta   90.00
_cell.angle_gamma   90.00
#
_symmetry.space_group_name_H-M   'P 1'
#
loop_
_entity.id
_entity.type
_entity.pdbx_description
1 polymer ?
#
loop_
_entity_poly.entity_id
_entity_poly.type
_entity_poly.pdbx_seq_one_letter_code
_entity_poly.pdbx_strand_id
1 'polypeptide(L)'
;MNHLVLIQDKELEQFLGIETELIEIIDVPLKDLRKKINDSTGKIIIQGGELDINRFAVENKKIDILLSPEKNSRKDLMFSRRSGLNQVLCKLAAKNDVAIGFDFSYLLNSSGKQRARILGRMKQNVKFCKKYGVKMIFSSFARTKYELRSDEFFKVFSNILGKF
;
A
#
# COMPACT_ATOMS: atom_id res chain seq x y z
N MET A 1 -4.78 -10.71 13.48
CA MET A 1 -5.25 -9.34 13.14
C MET A 1 -4.30 -8.41 13.83
N ASN A 2 -3.52 -7.63 13.08
CA ASN A 2 -2.51 -6.74 13.67
C ASN A 2 -2.91 -5.31 13.34
N HIS A 3 -3.16 -4.50 14.37
CA HIS A 3 -3.28 -3.06 14.24
C HIS A 3 -1.92 -2.48 14.58
N LEU A 4 -1.26 -1.85 13.61
CA LEU A 4 0.03 -1.20 13.83
C LEU A 4 -0.21 0.31 13.86
N VAL A 5 0.08 0.91 15.01
CA VAL A 5 0.09 2.36 15.18
C VAL A 5 1.54 2.79 15.23
N LEU A 6 1.93 3.64 14.29
CA LEU A 6 3.24 4.29 14.31
C LEU A 6 3.06 5.64 14.97
N ILE A 7 3.53 5.76 16.23
CA ILE A 7 3.36 6.95 17.05
C ILE A 7 4.42 7.99 16.66
N GLN A 8 4.01 9.26 16.61
CA GLN A 8 4.91 10.39 16.43
C GLN A 8 5.85 10.53 17.62
N ASP A 9 7.16 10.52 17.37
CA ASP A 9 8.20 10.69 18.40
C ASP A 9 8.93 12.02 18.18
N LYS A 10 8.54 13.03 18.97
CA LYS A 10 9.07 14.39 18.86
C LYS A 10 10.56 14.50 19.24
N GLU A 11 11.06 13.62 20.09
CA GLU A 11 12.48 13.61 20.46
C GLU A 11 13.31 13.07 19.29
N LEU A 12 12.80 12.04 18.62
CA LEU A 12 13.41 11.48 17.41
C LEU A 12 13.41 12.50 16.25
N GLU A 13 12.30 13.24 16.07
CA GLU A 13 12.19 14.32 15.08
C GLU A 13 13.28 15.37 15.29
N GLN A 14 13.46 15.83 16.52
CA GLN A 14 14.44 16.86 16.86
C GLN A 14 15.88 16.34 16.72
N PHE A 15 16.12 15.06 17.04
CA PHE A 15 17.42 14.43 16.91
C PHE A 15 17.83 14.19 15.45
N LEU A 16 16.90 13.73 14.60
CA LEU A 16 17.18 13.38 13.21
C LEU A 16 16.90 14.53 12.22
N GLY A 17 16.24 15.61 12.67
CA GLY A 17 15.81 16.71 11.80
C GLY A 17 14.74 16.27 10.79
N ILE A 18 13.89 15.32 11.15
CA ILE A 18 12.82 14.78 10.30
C ILE A 18 11.45 15.18 10.86
N GLU A 19 10.45 15.32 10.00
CA GLU A 19 9.05 15.42 10.42
C GLU A 19 8.44 14.02 10.41
N THR A 20 7.74 13.65 11.49
CA THR A 20 6.96 12.42 11.54
C THR A 20 5.47 12.73 11.65
N GLU A 21 4.64 11.93 10.99
CA GLU A 21 3.19 12.01 11.09
C GLU A 21 2.67 10.76 11.78
N LEU A 22 1.57 10.89 12.52
CA LEU A 22 0.85 9.76 13.08
C LEU A 22 0.21 8.95 11.93
N ILE A 23 0.65 7.70 11.77
CA ILE A 23 0.16 6.80 10.74
C ILE A 23 -0.45 5.55 11.39
N GLU A 24 -1.69 5.25 11.01
CA GLU A 24 -2.39 4.05 11.44
C GLU A 24 -2.56 3.08 10.27
N ILE A 25 -1.99 1.87 10.40
CA ILE A 25 -2.19 0.78 9.44
C ILE A 25 -3.27 -0.16 9.96
N ILE A 26 -4.41 -0.15 9.27
CA ILE A 26 -5.59 -0.91 9.63
C ILE A 26 -5.68 -2.18 8.76
N ASP A 27 -5.53 -3.34 9.41
CA ASP A 27 -5.73 -4.68 8.82
C ASP A 27 -6.81 -5.44 9.59
N VAL A 28 -8.08 -5.13 9.28
CA VAL A 28 -9.26 -5.77 9.88
C VAL A 28 -10.30 -6.13 8.82
N PRO A 29 -11.23 -7.06 9.12
CA PRO A 29 -12.32 -7.39 8.22
C PRO A 29 -13.20 -6.19 7.86
N LEU A 30 -13.86 -6.25 6.70
CA LEU A 30 -14.68 -5.15 6.15
C LEU A 30 -15.71 -4.58 7.14
N LYS A 31 -16.30 -5.44 7.98
CA LYS A 31 -17.34 -5.07 8.95
C LYS A 31 -16.84 -4.06 9.99
N ASP A 32 -15.56 -4.17 10.37
CA ASP A 32 -14.97 -3.39 11.46
C ASP A 32 -14.25 -2.14 10.96
N LEU A 33 -13.99 -2.04 9.65
CA LEU A 33 -13.26 -0.92 9.05
C LEU A 33 -13.92 0.43 9.33
N ARG A 34 -15.25 0.53 9.18
CA ARG A 34 -15.97 1.81 9.38
C ARG A 34 -15.82 2.33 10.80
N LYS A 35 -15.88 1.44 11.80
CA LYS A 35 -15.72 1.80 13.21
C LYS A 35 -14.31 2.30 13.46
N LYS A 36 -13.30 1.51 13.08
CA LYS A 36 -11.88 1.89 13.26
C LYS A 36 -11.53 3.21 12.58
N ILE A 37 -11.96 3.43 11.34
CA ILE A 37 -11.67 4.67 10.60
C ILE A 37 -12.24 5.92 11.29
N ASN A 38 -13.35 5.79 12.01
CA ASN A 38 -13.90 6.91 12.76
C ASN A 38 -13.19 7.14 14.09
N ASP A 39 -12.58 6.11 14.66
CA ASP A 39 -11.81 6.17 15.91
C ASP A 39 -10.34 6.58 15.65
N SER A 40 -9.84 6.39 14.43
CA SER A 40 -8.46 6.69 14.03
C SER A 40 -8.17 8.19 13.95
N THR A 41 -6.93 8.54 14.29
CA THR A 41 -6.41 9.91 14.21
C THR A 41 -5.17 9.95 13.32
N GLY A 42 -5.03 10.98 12.50
CA GLY A 42 -3.90 11.11 11.56
C GLY A 42 -4.13 10.44 10.21
N LYS A 43 -3.05 9.97 9.59
CA LYS A 43 -3.06 9.37 8.26
C LYS A 43 -3.52 7.91 8.32
N ILE A 44 -4.51 7.57 7.50
CA ILE A 44 -5.14 6.26 7.53
C ILE A 44 -4.65 5.44 6.33
N ILE A 45 -4.04 4.30 6.63
CA ILE A 45 -3.61 3.31 5.65
C ILE A 45 -4.44 2.04 5.83
N ILE A 46 -5.11 1.60 4.77
CA ILE A 46 -5.84 0.32 4.78
C ILE A 46 -4.99 -0.75 4.11
N GLN A 47 -4.80 -1.87 4.81
CA GLN A 47 -4.22 -3.06 4.22
C GLN A 47 -5.21 -3.70 3.23
N GLY A 48 -4.83 -3.70 1.96
CA GLY A 48 -5.57 -4.32 0.88
C GLY A 48 -5.31 -5.82 0.74
N GLY A 49 -5.93 -6.38 -0.28
CA GLY A 49 -5.82 -7.78 -0.68
C GLY A 49 -7.15 -8.31 -1.20
N GLU A 50 -8.18 -8.29 -0.36
CA GLU A 50 -9.53 -8.63 -0.80
C GLU A 50 -10.15 -7.51 -1.64
N LEU A 51 -10.90 -7.90 -2.68
CA LEU A 51 -11.47 -6.94 -3.64
C LEU A 51 -12.45 -5.97 -2.99
N ASP A 52 -13.22 -6.43 -2.01
CA ASP A 52 -14.21 -5.60 -1.32
C ASP A 52 -13.53 -4.57 -0.42
N ILE A 53 -12.41 -4.96 0.22
CA ILE A 53 -11.58 -4.05 1.02
C ILE A 53 -10.90 -3.02 0.12
N ASN A 54 -10.30 -3.45 -1.00
CA ASN A 54 -9.68 -2.55 -1.96
C ASN A 54 -10.68 -1.52 -2.50
N ARG A 55 -11.89 -1.97 -2.83
CA ARG A 55 -12.99 -1.09 -3.28
C ARG A 55 -13.38 -0.09 -2.20
N PHE A 56 -13.69 -0.58 -1.01
CA PHE A 56 -14.06 0.26 0.13
C PHE A 56 -12.98 1.32 0.40
N ALA A 57 -11.70 0.94 0.29
CA ALA A 57 -10.59 1.84 0.55
C ALA A 57 -10.52 3.01 -0.45
N VAL A 58 -10.68 2.74 -1.75
CA VAL A 58 -10.60 3.80 -2.77
C VAL A 58 -11.89 4.61 -2.91
N GLU A 59 -13.03 4.10 -2.42
CA GLU A 59 -14.32 4.81 -2.44
C GLU A 59 -14.43 5.84 -1.30
N ASN A 60 -13.71 5.65 -0.19
CA ASN A 60 -13.82 6.50 0.99
C ASN A 60 -12.66 7.51 1.07
N LYS A 61 -13.01 8.80 0.99
CA LYS A 61 -12.07 9.95 1.01
C LYS A 61 -11.33 10.15 2.34
N LYS A 62 -11.76 9.51 3.42
CA LYS A 62 -11.04 9.56 4.72
C LYS A 62 -9.74 8.76 4.71
N ILE A 63 -9.51 7.95 3.68
CA ILE A 63 -8.37 7.04 3.61
C ILE A 63 -7.32 7.67 2.72
N ASP A 64 -6.09 7.74 3.21
CA ASP A 64 -4.98 8.32 2.46
C ASP A 64 -4.34 7.30 1.53
N ILE A 65 -4.18 6.05 1.99
CA ILE A 65 -3.42 5.03 1.26
C ILE A 65 -4.11 3.66 1.30
N LEU A 66 -4.27 3.03 0.13
CA LEU A 66 -4.54 1.60 -0.01
C LEU A 66 -3.22 0.84 -0.19
N LEU A 67 -2.84 0.05 0.81
CA LEU A 67 -1.57 -0.66 0.85
C LEU A 67 -1.69 -2.08 0.27
N SER A 68 -0.79 -2.44 -0.65
CA SER A 68 -0.64 -3.79 -1.22
C SER A 68 -1.95 -4.43 -1.74
N PRO A 69 -2.70 -3.79 -2.64
CA PRO A 69 -3.91 -4.38 -3.22
C PRO A 69 -3.66 -5.75 -3.91
N GLU A 70 -2.42 -6.05 -4.30
CA GLU A 70 -1.99 -7.31 -4.91
C GLU A 70 -1.91 -8.51 -3.96
N LYS A 71 -2.02 -8.27 -2.64
CA LYS A 71 -1.92 -9.27 -1.56
C LYS A 71 -3.18 -10.15 -1.48
N ASN A 72 -3.52 -10.81 -2.58
CA ASN A 72 -4.62 -11.78 -2.65
C ASN A 72 -4.13 -13.18 -3.01
N SER A 73 -4.87 -14.19 -2.55
CA SER A 73 -4.58 -15.60 -2.84
C SER A 73 -5.04 -16.03 -4.24
N ARG A 74 -5.95 -15.27 -4.88
CA ARG A 74 -6.65 -15.65 -6.13
C ARG A 74 -5.68 -15.88 -7.29
N LYS A 75 -5.66 -17.07 -7.89
CA LYS A 75 -4.79 -17.41 -9.03
C LYS A 75 -4.93 -16.38 -10.17
N ASP A 76 -3.80 -16.07 -10.80
CA ASP A 76 -3.80 -15.21 -11.98
C ASP A 76 -4.48 -15.92 -13.16
N LEU A 77 -5.05 -15.13 -14.06
CA LEU A 77 -5.66 -15.60 -15.28
C LEU A 77 -4.59 -15.75 -16.36
N MET A 78 -4.91 -16.46 -17.44
CA MET A 78 -3.98 -16.69 -18.55
C MET A 78 -3.48 -15.37 -19.17
N PHE A 79 -4.37 -14.40 -19.34
CA PHE A 79 -4.08 -13.13 -20.01
C PHE A 79 -4.00 -11.91 -19.07
N SER A 80 -4.22 -12.10 -17.76
CA SER A 80 -4.21 -10.99 -16.80
C SER A 80 -3.83 -11.44 -15.40
N ARG A 81 -3.12 -10.58 -14.65
CA ARG A 81 -2.90 -10.84 -13.22
C ARG A 81 -4.09 -10.35 -12.42
N ARG A 82 -4.45 -11.11 -11.39
CA ARG A 82 -5.40 -10.67 -10.37
C ARG A 82 -4.63 -9.82 -9.35
N SER A 83 -4.24 -8.63 -9.78
CA SER A 83 -3.39 -7.69 -9.01
C SER A 83 -4.16 -6.81 -8.03
N GLY A 84 -5.49 -6.96 -7.95
CA GLY A 84 -6.33 -6.26 -6.97
C GLY A 84 -6.79 -4.87 -7.40
N LEU A 85 -6.24 -4.32 -8.49
CA LEU A 85 -6.72 -3.10 -9.12
C LEU A 85 -7.33 -3.36 -10.49
N ASN A 86 -8.20 -2.44 -10.90
CA ASN A 86 -8.77 -2.36 -12.23
C ASN A 86 -9.02 -0.88 -12.59
N GLN A 87 -9.50 -0.62 -13.80
CA GLN A 87 -9.80 0.73 -14.27
C GLN A 87 -10.75 1.51 -13.34
N VAL A 88 -11.81 0.86 -12.84
CA VAL A 88 -12.81 1.52 -11.99
C VAL A 88 -12.20 1.94 -10.67
N LEU A 89 -11.47 1.02 -10.01
CA LEU A 89 -10.79 1.30 -8.74
C LEU A 89 -9.73 2.40 -8.89
N CYS A 90 -8.96 2.41 -9.98
CA CYS A 90 -7.98 3.47 -10.21
C CYS A 90 -8.64 4.83 -10.44
N LYS A 91 -9.75 4.89 -11.18
CA LYS A 91 -10.50 6.15 -11.35
C LYS A 91 -11.07 6.66 -10.02
N LEU A 92 -11.56 5.76 -9.18
CA LEU A 92 -12.05 6.10 -7.84
C LEU A 92 -10.91 6.62 -6.95
N ALA A 93 -9.76 5.93 -6.96
CA ALA A 93 -8.57 6.33 -6.23
C ALA A 93 -8.10 7.74 -6.64
N ALA A 94 -7.99 8.01 -7.94
CA ALA A 94 -7.63 9.34 -8.44
C ALA A 94 -8.67 10.41 -8.06
N LYS A 95 -9.97 10.10 -8.15
CA LYS A 95 -11.06 11.03 -7.81
C LYS A 95 -11.09 11.38 -6.33
N ASN A 96 -10.79 10.42 -5.46
CA ASN A 96 -10.86 10.57 -4.01
C ASN A 96 -9.51 10.88 -3.37
N ASP A 97 -8.47 11.09 -4.20
CA ASP A 97 -7.08 11.33 -3.79
C ASP A 97 -6.47 10.25 -2.88
N VAL A 98 -6.89 8.99 -3.09
CA VAL A 98 -6.35 7.83 -2.39
C VAL A 98 -5.12 7.32 -3.13
N ALA A 99 -3.97 7.30 -2.46
CA ALA A 99 -2.73 6.78 -3.04
C ALA A 99 -2.68 5.24 -2.96
N ILE A 100 -1.94 4.62 -3.89
CA ILE A 100 -1.64 3.18 -3.84
C ILE A 100 -0.26 2.98 -3.23
N GLY A 101 -0.20 2.25 -2.12
CA GLY A 101 1.02 1.89 -1.42
C GLY A 101 1.56 0.53 -1.86
N PHE A 102 2.86 0.46 -2.13
CA PHE A 102 3.58 -0.77 -2.46
C PHE A 102 4.49 -1.17 -1.29
N ASP A 103 4.20 -2.31 -0.67
CA ASP A 103 4.92 -2.85 0.48
C ASP A 103 6.12 -3.71 0.04
N PHE A 104 7.33 -3.24 0.33
CA PHE A 104 8.54 -4.00 0.05
C PHE A 104 8.82 -5.11 1.08
N SER A 105 8.41 -4.96 2.34
CA SER A 105 8.50 -6.03 3.34
C SER A 105 7.73 -7.27 2.88
N TYR A 106 6.57 -7.10 2.25
CA TYR A 106 5.83 -8.22 1.67
C TYR A 106 6.62 -8.97 0.59
N LEU A 107 7.39 -8.26 -0.22
CA LEU A 107 8.25 -8.86 -1.22
C LEU A 107 9.45 -9.58 -0.59
N LEU A 108 10.12 -8.95 0.38
CA LEU A 108 11.27 -9.49 1.09
C LEU A 108 10.92 -10.83 1.76
N ASN A 109 9.78 -10.88 2.43
CA ASN A 109 9.30 -12.05 3.18
C ASN A 109 8.62 -13.13 2.31
N SER A 110 8.63 -12.98 0.99
CA SER A 110 8.14 -13.99 0.04
C SER A 110 9.30 -14.68 -0.68
N SER A 111 9.12 -15.89 -1.21
CA SER A 111 10.19 -16.62 -1.92
C SER A 111 9.70 -17.28 -3.22
N GLY A 112 10.67 -17.64 -4.08
CA GLY A 112 10.45 -18.39 -5.32
C GLY A 112 9.32 -17.84 -6.20
N LYS A 113 8.40 -18.72 -6.60
CA LYS A 113 7.28 -18.40 -7.49
C LYS A 113 6.35 -17.33 -6.92
N GLN A 114 6.17 -17.28 -5.60
CA GLN A 114 5.32 -16.27 -4.97
C GLN A 114 5.92 -14.88 -5.12
N ARG A 115 7.22 -14.72 -4.88
CA ARG A 115 7.93 -13.45 -5.05
C ARG A 115 7.81 -12.92 -6.47
N ALA A 116 8.04 -13.78 -7.47
CA ALA A 116 7.89 -13.42 -8.88
C ALA A 116 6.46 -12.99 -9.23
N ARG A 117 5.45 -13.66 -8.65
CA ARG A 117 4.04 -13.31 -8.84
C ARG A 117 3.68 -11.96 -8.22
N ILE A 118 4.17 -11.68 -7.02
CA ILE A 118 3.96 -10.39 -6.34
C ILE A 118 4.55 -9.26 -7.20
N LEU A 119 5.80 -9.39 -7.64
CA LEU A 119 6.43 -8.42 -8.54
C LEU A 119 5.63 -8.19 -9.83
N GLY A 120 5.18 -9.27 -10.47
CA GLY A 120 4.37 -9.17 -11.68
C GLY A 120 3.05 -8.43 -11.46
N ARG A 121 2.44 -8.57 -10.29
CA ARG A 121 1.21 -7.86 -9.91
C ARG A 121 1.48 -6.40 -9.57
N MET A 122 2.53 -6.11 -8.80
CA MET A 122 2.96 -4.75 -8.51
C MET A 122 3.22 -3.98 -9.81
N LYS A 123 3.96 -4.56 -10.76
CA LYS A 123 4.22 -3.96 -12.08
C LYS A 123 2.93 -3.67 -12.87
N GLN A 124 1.93 -4.56 -12.80
CA GLN A 124 0.63 -4.30 -13.41
C GLN A 124 -0.12 -3.16 -12.72
N ASN A 125 -0.10 -3.12 -11.38
CA ASN A 125 -0.70 -2.04 -10.60
C ASN A 125 -0.06 -0.69 -10.90
N VAL A 126 1.27 -0.62 -11.00
CA VAL A 126 1.99 0.60 -11.42
C VAL A 126 1.55 1.06 -12.81
N LYS A 127 1.42 0.14 -13.78
CA LYS A 127 0.90 0.47 -15.11
C LYS A 127 -0.52 1.05 -15.06
N PHE A 128 -1.40 0.50 -14.23
CA PHE A 128 -2.74 1.05 -14.06
C PHE A 128 -2.72 2.43 -13.40
N CYS A 129 -1.95 2.59 -12.32
CA CYS A 129 -1.83 3.86 -11.62
C CYS A 129 -1.31 4.96 -12.54
N LYS A 130 -0.24 4.69 -13.32
CA LYS A 130 0.30 5.61 -14.32
C LYS A 130 -0.75 6.00 -15.37
N LYS A 131 -1.49 5.03 -15.91
CA LYS A 131 -2.52 5.27 -16.92
C LYS A 131 -3.65 6.18 -16.42
N TYR A 132 -4.00 6.10 -15.14
CA TYR A 132 -5.14 6.82 -14.56
C TYR A 132 -4.73 7.96 -13.62
N GLY A 133 -3.45 8.33 -13.58
CA GLY A 133 -2.97 9.45 -12.76
C GLY A 133 -3.09 9.23 -11.24
N VAL A 134 -3.05 7.97 -10.78
CA VAL A 134 -3.16 7.65 -9.36
C VAL A 134 -1.80 7.86 -8.67
N LYS A 135 -1.80 8.53 -7.53
CA LYS A 135 -0.61 8.70 -6.69
C LYS A 135 -0.09 7.34 -6.20
N MET A 136 1.22 7.17 -6.20
CA MET A 136 1.88 5.91 -5.82
C MET A 136 2.95 6.15 -4.77
N ILE A 137 2.94 5.36 -3.71
CA ILE A 137 3.90 5.42 -2.60
C ILE A 137 4.64 4.09 -2.54
N PHE A 138 5.98 4.16 -2.54
CA PHE A 138 6.86 3.00 -2.40
C PHE A 138 7.60 3.16 -1.09
N SER A 139 7.48 2.19 -0.19
CA SER A 139 8.16 2.23 1.10
C SER A 139 8.43 0.83 1.62
N SER A 140 9.24 0.75 2.67
CA SER A 140 9.63 -0.51 3.28
C SER A 140 8.46 -1.19 3.97
N PHE A 141 7.61 -0.42 4.66
CA PHE A 141 6.62 -0.92 5.62
C PHE A 141 7.22 -2.02 6.52
N ALA A 142 8.46 -1.77 6.93
CA ALA A 142 9.30 -2.71 7.67
C ALA A 142 8.69 -3.07 9.02
N ARG A 143 8.70 -4.37 9.36
CA ARG A 143 8.29 -4.88 10.67
C ARG A 143 9.46 -4.97 11.64
N THR A 144 10.67 -5.04 11.09
CA THR A 144 11.92 -5.10 11.84
C THR A 144 12.92 -4.12 11.27
N LYS A 145 13.87 -3.66 12.10
CA LYS A 145 14.92 -2.73 11.68
C LYS A 145 15.74 -3.21 10.47
N TYR A 146 15.84 -4.53 10.26
CA TYR A 146 16.60 -5.14 9.16
C TYR A 146 15.89 -5.08 7.80
N GLU A 147 14.60 -4.77 7.79
CA GLU A 147 13.81 -4.62 6.57
C GLU A 147 13.85 -3.18 6.02
N LEU A 148 14.41 -2.23 6.78
CA LEU A 148 14.59 -0.86 6.32
C LEU A 148 15.54 -0.80 5.12
N ARG A 149 15.23 0.10 4.19
CA ARG A 149 16.04 0.39 3.00
C ARG A 149 16.12 1.90 2.83
N SER A 150 17.16 2.37 2.15
CA SER A 150 17.34 3.79 1.86
C SER A 150 16.29 4.31 0.90
N ASP A 151 16.10 5.63 0.89
CA ASP A 151 15.22 6.29 -0.09
C ASP A 151 15.69 6.05 -1.55
N GLU A 152 17.00 6.07 -1.78
CA GLU A 152 17.60 5.74 -3.09
C GLU A 152 17.19 4.36 -3.59
N PHE A 153 17.11 3.38 -2.69
CA PHE A 153 16.63 2.05 -3.02
C PHE A 153 15.19 2.08 -3.54
N PHE A 154 14.31 2.86 -2.90
CA PHE A 154 12.91 2.96 -3.33
C PHE A 154 12.73 3.71 -4.64
N LYS A 155 13.58 4.71 -4.92
CA LYS A 155 13.65 5.34 -6.24
C LYS A 155 13.95 4.31 -7.32
N VAL A 156 15.03 3.54 -7.16
CA VAL A 156 15.42 2.48 -8.12
C VAL A 156 14.36 1.38 -8.20
N PHE A 157 13.82 0.94 -7.08
CA PHE A 157 12.76 -0.08 -7.04
C PHE A 157 11.51 0.36 -7.82
N SER A 158 11.10 1.62 -7.67
CA SER A 158 9.97 2.17 -8.41
C SER A 158 10.24 2.24 -9.92
N ASN A 159 11.49 2.51 -10.33
CA ASN A 159 11.90 2.46 -11.74
C ASN A 159 11.78 1.04 -12.31
N ILE A 160 12.24 0.04 -11.56
CA ILE A 160 12.15 -1.39 -11.96
C ILE A 160 10.70 -1.81 -12.18
N LEU A 161 9.79 -1.31 -11.35
CA LEU A 161 8.35 -1.56 -11.49
C LEU A 161 7.69 -0.76 -12.63
N GLY A 162 8.40 0.19 -13.25
CA GLY A 162 7.93 0.97 -14.40
C GLY A 162 7.15 2.23 -14.04
N LYS A 163 7.48 2.87 -12.89
CA LYS A 163 6.86 4.14 -12.48
C LYS A 163 7.15 5.25 -13.49
N PHE A 164 8.42 5.40 -13.88
CA PHE A 164 8.90 6.40 -14.83
C PHE A 164 8.77 5.91 -16.28
#